data_AF-A0A959W1B5-F1
#
_entry.id   AF-A0A959W1B5-F1
#
_cell.length_a   1.000
_cell.length_b   1.000
_cell.length_c   1.000
_cell.angle_alpha   90.00
_cell.angle_beta   90.00
_cell.angle_gamma   90.00
#
_symmetry.space_group_name_H-M   'P 1'
#
loop_
_entity.id
_entity.type
_entity.pdbx_description
1 polymer ?
#
loop_
_entity_poly.entity_id
_entity_poly.type
_entity_poly.pdbx_seq_one_letter_code
_entity_poly.pdbx_strand_id
1 'polypeptide(L)'
;MGRTQVYLGDDELELLDQAAAETGATRSELIRRAIRRSYGRGQSDPLRLILETAGSWEGSESGDDFVDELRPGGLDRRLARYGLE
;
A
#
# COMPACT_ATOMS: atom_id res chain seq x y z
N MET A 1 -19.17 3.82 0.56
CA MET A 1 -18.59 4.87 1.45
C MET A 1 -19.72 5.73 1.99
N GLY A 2 -19.70 6.06 3.29
CA GLY A 2 -20.58 7.06 3.88
C GLY A 2 -19.93 8.45 3.85
N ARG A 3 -20.71 9.50 3.64
CA ARG A 3 -20.27 10.90 3.77
C ARG A 3 -20.77 11.43 5.11
N THR A 4 -19.85 11.94 5.91
CA THR A 4 -20.14 12.55 7.20
C THR A 4 -19.45 13.91 7.25
N GLN A 5 -20.13 14.90 7.81
CA GLN A 5 -19.56 16.21 8.10
C GLN A 5 -18.98 16.20 9.51
N VAL A 6 -17.76 16.71 9.65
CA VAL A 6 -17.05 16.82 10.93
C VAL A 6 -16.71 18.30 11.11
N TYR A 7 -16.95 18.83 12.31
CA TYR A 7 -16.54 20.18 12.66
C TYR A 7 -15.12 20.11 13.23
N LEU A 8 -14.28 21.05 12.80
CA LEU A 8 -12.88 21.18 13.21
C LEU A 8 -12.65 22.62 13.64
N GLY A 9 -11.82 22.82 14.65
CA GLY A 9 -11.33 24.14 15.05
C GLY A 9 -10.30 24.69 14.07
N ASP A 10 -9.99 25.97 14.20
CA ASP A 10 -9.05 26.67 13.31
C ASP A 10 -7.64 26.06 13.39
N ASP A 11 -7.15 25.76 14.60
CA ASP A 11 -5.85 25.09 14.82
C ASP A 11 -5.76 23.73 14.10
N GLU A 12 -6.85 22.95 14.11
CA GLU A 12 -6.89 21.64 13.45
C GLU A 12 -6.88 21.78 11.92
N LEU A 13 -7.49 22.84 11.39
CA LEU A 13 -7.45 23.16 9.96
C LEU A 13 -6.06 23.58 9.51
N GLU A 14 -5.35 24.39 10.31
CA GLU A 14 -3.97 24.80 10.03
C GLU A 14 -3.02 23.59 10.00
N LEU A 15 -3.14 22.68 10.97
CA LEU A 15 -2.36 21.44 10.99
C LEU A 15 -2.62 20.57 9.76
N LEU A 16 -3.88 20.48 9.32
CA LEU A 16 -4.24 19.74 8.11
C LEU A 16 -3.71 20.40 6.84
N ASP A 17 -3.65 21.73 6.79
CA ASP A 17 -3.10 22.47 5.65
C ASP A 17 -1.60 22.30 5.53
N GLN A 18 -0.87 22.40 6.64
CA GLN A 18 0.55 22.13 6.65
C GLN A 18 0.85 20.68 6.21
N ALA A 19 0.14 19.71 6.78
CA ALA A 19 0.32 18.30 6.40
C ALA A 19 -0.07 18.03 4.93
N ALA A 20 -1.07 18.74 4.39
CA ALA A 20 -1.43 18.64 2.98
C ALA A 20 -0.34 19.20 2.07
N ALA A 21 0.29 20.33 2.45
CA ALA A 21 1.40 20.92 1.71
C ALA A 21 2.64 20.00 1.72
N GLU A 22 2.95 19.37 2.85
CA GLU A 22 4.10 18.48 2.99
C GLU A 22 3.93 17.15 2.24
N THR A 23 2.71 16.59 2.24
CA THR A 23 2.46 15.23 1.73
C THR A 23 1.79 15.19 0.36
N GLY A 24 1.25 16.31 -0.12
CA GLY A 24 0.41 16.39 -1.32
C GLY A 24 -0.97 15.71 -1.17
N ALA A 25 -1.33 15.23 0.03
CA ALA A 25 -2.60 14.55 0.27
C ALA A 25 -3.73 15.55 0.55
N THR A 26 -4.97 15.16 0.19
CA THR A 26 -6.16 15.96 0.54
C THR A 26 -6.45 15.91 2.04
N ARG A 27 -7.06 16.96 2.61
CA ARG A 27 -7.51 16.98 4.02
C ARG A 27 -8.36 15.75 4.39
N SER A 28 -9.29 15.36 3.52
CA SER A 28 -10.11 14.15 3.71
C SER A 28 -9.29 12.87 3.79
N GLU A 29 -8.18 12.77 3.04
CA GLU A 29 -7.28 11.63 3.10
C GLU A 29 -6.44 11.62 4.37
N LEU A 30 -5.96 12.79 4.80
CA LEU A 30 -5.26 12.95 6.07
C LEU A 30 -6.14 12.55 7.26
N ILE A 31 -7.40 12.99 7.27
CA ILE A 31 -8.39 12.60 8.30
C ILE A 31 -8.61 11.08 8.27
N ARG A 32 -8.76 10.46 7.08
CA ARG A 32 -8.88 9.00 6.97
C ARG A 32 -7.65 8.27 7.51
N ARG A 33 -6.44 8.74 7.19
CA ARG A 33 -5.19 8.16 7.72
C ARG A 33 -5.12 8.29 9.24
N ALA A 34 -5.47 9.43 9.79
CA ALA A 34 -5.53 9.65 11.23
C ALA A 34 -6.52 8.69 11.91
N ILE A 35 -7.74 8.56 11.37
CA ILE A 35 -8.75 7.63 11.88
C ILE A 35 -8.23 6.18 11.83
N ARG A 36 -7.65 5.75 10.71
CA ARG A 36 -7.07 4.39 10.58
C ARG A 36 -5.92 4.17 11.55
N ARG A 37 -5.06 5.16 11.75
CA ARG A 37 -3.94 5.09 12.69
C ARG A 37 -4.42 4.97 14.14
N SER A 38 -5.43 5.75 14.51
CA SER A 38 -5.92 5.81 15.90
C SER A 38 -6.89 4.67 16.26
N TYR A 39 -7.72 4.23 15.31
CA TYR A 39 -8.81 3.30 15.57
C TYR A 39 -8.73 1.99 14.76
N GLY A 40 -7.82 1.90 13.79
CA GLY A 40 -7.61 0.67 13.03
C GLY A 40 -6.90 -0.38 13.87
N ARG A 41 -7.63 -1.22 14.60
CA ARG A 41 -7.05 -2.44 15.17
C ARG A 41 -6.87 -3.50 14.09
N GLY A 42 -5.72 -4.19 14.10
CA GLY A 42 -5.50 -5.42 13.33
C GLY A 42 -5.02 -5.25 11.88
N GLN A 43 -4.83 -4.02 11.39
CA GLN A 43 -4.05 -3.80 10.17
C GLN A 43 -2.60 -3.63 10.62
N SER A 44 -1.75 -4.62 10.31
CA SER A 44 -0.30 -4.45 10.36
C SER A 44 0.01 -3.13 9.65
N ASP A 45 0.76 -2.26 10.32
CA ASP A 45 1.20 -1.00 9.73
C ASP A 45 1.82 -1.35 8.37
N PRO A 46 1.23 -0.92 7.24
CA PRO A 46 1.67 -1.37 5.93
C PRO A 46 3.13 -1.03 5.68
N LEU A 47 3.60 0.09 6.23
CA LEU A 47 5.01 0.46 6.19
C LEU A 47 5.86 -0.48 7.03
N ARG A 48 5.38 -0.85 8.22
CA ARG A 48 6.05 -1.83 9.06
C ARG A 48 6.09 -3.21 8.41
N LEU A 49 5.03 -3.66 7.76
CA LEU A 49 5.01 -4.92 7.00
C LEU A 49 5.99 -4.86 5.82
N ILE A 50 6.06 -3.73 5.10
CA ILE A 50 7.02 -3.53 4.00
C ILE A 50 8.45 -3.56 4.54
N LEU A 51 8.73 -2.91 5.67
CA LEU A 51 10.05 -2.91 6.30
C LEU A 51 10.43 -4.27 6.90
N GLU A 52 9.49 -4.98 7.51
CA GLU A 52 9.69 -6.32 8.08
C GLU A 52 9.88 -7.40 6.98
N THR A 53 9.34 -7.17 5.79
CA THR A 53 9.54 -8.05 4.61
C THR A 53 10.66 -7.59 3.69
N ALA A 54 11.24 -6.40 3.92
CA ALA A 54 12.40 -5.92 3.19
C ALA A 54 13.60 -6.84 3.44
N GLY A 55 14.21 -7.37 2.37
CA GLY A 55 15.30 -8.35 2.46
C GLY A 55 14.84 -9.80 2.68
N SER A 56 13.54 -10.06 2.90
CA SER A 56 13.01 -11.44 2.96
C SER A 56 13.15 -12.20 1.64
N TRP A 57 13.52 -11.51 0.57
CA TRP A 57 13.76 -12.03 -0.78
C TRP A 57 15.25 -12.27 -1.07
N GLU A 58 16.14 -11.99 -0.12
CA GLU A 58 17.59 -12.21 -0.24
C GLU A 58 17.88 -13.71 -0.09
N GLY A 59 17.47 -14.51 -1.09
CA GLY A 59 17.60 -15.97 -1.10
C GLY A 59 16.64 -16.72 -2.02
N SER A 60 15.59 -16.07 -2.52
CA SER A 60 14.73 -16.59 -3.60
C SER A 60 15.12 -15.97 -4.94
N GLU A 61 14.77 -16.64 -6.05
CA GLU A 61 15.15 -16.30 -7.43
C GLU A 61 15.16 -14.80 -7.74
N SER A 62 16.08 -14.38 -8.60
CA SER A 62 16.30 -12.97 -8.97
C SER A 62 14.96 -12.31 -9.32
N GLY A 63 14.76 -11.05 -8.90
CA GLY A 63 13.53 -10.31 -9.21
C GLY A 63 13.21 -10.26 -10.71
N ASP A 64 14.23 -10.37 -11.56
CA ASP A 64 14.08 -10.47 -13.01
C ASP A 64 13.40 -11.78 -13.44
N ASP A 65 13.73 -12.92 -12.82
CA ASP A 65 13.13 -14.22 -13.11
C ASP A 65 11.63 -14.22 -12.75
N PHE A 66 11.28 -13.58 -11.63
CA PHE A 66 9.89 -13.44 -11.18
C PHE A 66 9.05 -12.52 -12.10
N VAL A 67 9.64 -11.43 -12.57
CA VAL A 67 8.98 -10.51 -13.53
C VAL A 67 8.78 -11.19 -14.89
N ASP A 68 9.77 -11.98 -15.33
CA ASP A 68 9.64 -12.82 -16.52
C ASP A 68 8.57 -13.92 -16.34
N GLU A 69 8.37 -14.41 -15.12
CA GLU A 69 7.33 -15.39 -14.78
C GLU A 69 5.89 -14.82 -14.79
N LEU A 70 5.76 -13.52 -14.51
CA LEU A 70 4.50 -12.78 -14.48
C LEU A 70 4.09 -12.19 -15.83
N ARG A 71 5.02 -12.08 -16.80
CA ARG A 71 4.73 -11.50 -18.12
C ARG A 71 3.86 -12.44 -18.97
N PRO A 72 2.89 -11.90 -19.75
CA PRO A 72 2.14 -12.71 -20.72
C PRO A 72 3.09 -13.42 -21.69
N GLY A 73 2.97 -14.74 -21.79
CA GLY A 73 3.88 -15.64 -22.54
C GLY A 73 4.69 -16.63 -21.67
N GLY A 74 4.77 -16.40 -20.35
CA GLY A 74 5.37 -17.35 -19.41
C GLY A 74 4.45 -18.53 -19.03
N LEU A 75 3.13 -18.38 -19.22
CA LEU A 75 2.13 -19.42 -18.94
C LEU A 75 2.25 -20.60 -19.93
N ASP A 76 2.37 -20.30 -21.23
CA ASP A 76 2.44 -21.32 -22.29
C ASP A 76 3.66 -22.23 -22.10
N ARG A 77 4.80 -21.65 -21.69
CA ARG A 77 6.03 -22.39 -21.37
C ARG A 77 5.90 -23.32 -20.16
N ARG A 78 4.99 -23.01 -19.22
CA ARG A 78 4.69 -23.83 -18.03
C ARG A 78 3.69 -24.94 -18.37
N LEU A 79 2.65 -24.62 -19.13
CA LEU A 79 1.66 -25.54 -19.65
C LEU A 79 2.32 -26.67 -20.46
N ALA A 80 3.25 -26.32 -21.35
CA ALA A 80 4.06 -27.29 -22.10
C ALA A 80 4.92 -28.20 -21.20
N ARG A 81 5.44 -27.68 -20.07
CA ARG A 81 6.26 -28.46 -19.12
C ARG A 81 5.46 -29.53 -18.39
N TYR A 82 4.16 -29.34 -18.25
CA TYR A 82 3.23 -30.30 -17.65
C TYR A 82 2.41 -31.08 -18.69
N GLY A 83 2.67 -30.87 -20.00
CA GLY A 83 1.95 -31.54 -21.09
C GLY A 83 0.49 -31.12 -21.22
N LEU A 84 0.16 -29.92 -20.75
CA LEU A 84 -1.19 -29.36 -20.73
C LEU A 84 -1.28 -28.23 -21.76
N GLU A 85 -1.29 -28.54 -23.05
CA GLU A 85 -1.60 -27.57 -24.12
C GLU A 85 -3.07 -27.65 -24.55
#